data_AF-A0A971IZJ9-F1
#
_entry.id   AF-A0A971IZJ9-F1
#
_cell.length_a   1.000
_cell.length_b   1.000
_cell.length_c   1.000
_cell.angle_alpha   90.00
_cell.angle_beta   90.00
_cell.angle_gamma   90.00
#
_symmetry.space_group_name_H-M   'P 1'
#
loop_
_entity.id
_entity.type
_entity.pdbx_description
1 polymer ?
#
loop_
_entity_poly.entity_id
_entity_poly.type
_entity_poly.pdbx_seq_one_letter_code
_entity_poly.pdbx_strand_id
1 'polypeptide(L)'
;DEWDLMVTGGFAYLLPHTRHILNVPLESSGFSILDEDVPFYQMVLRGYADYTGEPMNLAQDYEASLLRTIETGASLYYCGFYADPSVVKHTDFDHYYASGFRDFADQAVSLYKEINGLLGSTAGERIIDHSILASGVHMTTFESGVRVVVNYTEEPFDLGDVRIERRSYRILEEHDRHED
;
A
#
# COMPACT_ATOMS: atom_id res chain seq x y z
N ASP A 1 -7.48 -6.42 -26.62
CA ASP A 1 -7.80 -7.65 -25.85
C ASP A 1 -8.86 -7.32 -24.82
N GLU A 2 -9.92 -8.13 -24.72
CA GLU A 2 -11.24 -7.72 -24.17
C GLU A 2 -11.49 -8.16 -22.70
N TRP A 3 -10.47 -8.69 -22.00
CA TRP A 3 -10.62 -9.16 -20.62
C TRP A 3 -9.46 -8.71 -19.73
N ASP A 4 -9.79 -8.07 -18.62
CA ASP A 4 -8.85 -7.73 -17.55
C ASP A 4 -8.73 -8.93 -16.60
N LEU A 5 -7.56 -9.58 -16.60
CA LEU A 5 -7.30 -10.71 -15.72
C LEU A 5 -6.77 -10.23 -14.36
N MET A 6 -7.36 -10.79 -13.30
CA MET A 6 -6.91 -10.63 -11.93
C MET A 6 -6.37 -11.96 -11.40
N VAL A 7 -5.19 -11.93 -10.77
CA VAL A 7 -4.55 -13.12 -10.18
C VAL A 7 -4.12 -12.84 -8.75
N THR A 8 -3.98 -13.87 -7.93
CA THR A 8 -3.38 -13.79 -6.58
C THR A 8 -2.01 -14.42 -6.61
N GLY A 9 -0.99 -13.74 -6.08
CA GLY A 9 0.40 -14.19 -6.17
C GLY A 9 0.90 -14.25 -7.61
N GLY A 10 1.42 -13.14 -8.12
CA GLY A 10 1.83 -13.02 -9.52
C GLY A 10 3.21 -13.58 -9.80
N PHE A 11 3.29 -14.71 -10.53
CA PHE A 11 4.54 -15.14 -11.16
C PHE A 11 4.83 -14.32 -12.42
N ALA A 12 6.12 -14.05 -12.68
CA ALA A 12 6.55 -13.18 -13.79
C ALA A 12 5.98 -13.57 -15.17
N TYR A 13 5.73 -14.85 -15.42
CA TYR A 13 5.17 -15.32 -16.70
C TYR A 13 3.70 -14.95 -16.93
N LEU A 14 2.97 -14.54 -15.88
CA LEU A 14 1.58 -14.09 -15.98
C LEU A 14 1.48 -12.57 -16.24
N LEU A 15 2.55 -11.81 -16.04
CA LEU A 15 2.56 -10.35 -16.16
C LEU A 15 2.07 -9.83 -17.53
N PRO A 16 2.44 -10.43 -18.68
CA PRO A 16 1.95 -9.95 -19.98
C PRO A 16 0.44 -10.13 -20.18
N HIS A 17 -0.21 -10.92 -19.32
CA HIS A 17 -1.60 -11.33 -19.45
C HIS A 17 -2.47 -10.87 -18.28
N THR A 18 -1.91 -10.12 -17.33
CA THR A 18 -2.56 -9.77 -16.07
C THR A 18 -2.59 -8.27 -15.88
N ARG A 19 -3.75 -7.74 -15.48
CA ARG A 19 -3.90 -6.32 -15.16
C ARG A 19 -3.84 -6.05 -13.66
N HIS A 20 -4.35 -6.98 -12.85
CA HIS A 20 -4.46 -6.83 -11.40
C HIS A 20 -3.80 -8.01 -10.65
N ILE A 21 -2.91 -7.72 -9.71
CA ILE A 21 -2.22 -8.74 -8.90
C ILE A 21 -2.52 -8.51 -7.43
N LEU A 22 -3.23 -9.45 -6.82
CA LEU A 22 -3.54 -9.43 -5.40
C LEU A 22 -2.44 -10.11 -4.58
N ASN A 23 -2.28 -9.65 -3.34
CA ASN A 23 -1.36 -10.22 -2.34
C ASN A 23 0.10 -10.27 -2.83
N VAL A 24 0.59 -9.19 -3.44
CA VAL A 24 2.02 -9.07 -3.73
C VAL A 24 2.79 -8.77 -2.44
N PRO A 25 4.05 -9.20 -2.30
CA PRO A 25 4.85 -8.85 -1.13
C PRO A 25 5.12 -7.34 -1.13
N LEU A 26 4.66 -6.64 -0.09
CA LEU A 26 5.00 -5.23 0.15
C LEU A 26 6.21 -5.08 1.08
N GLU A 27 6.65 -6.16 1.72
CA GLU A 27 7.76 -6.20 2.65
C GLU A 27 8.54 -7.50 2.59
N SER A 28 9.73 -7.49 3.18
CA SER A 28 10.53 -8.70 3.31
C SER A 28 10.02 -9.58 4.45
N SER A 29 10.71 -10.69 4.70
CA SER A 29 10.38 -11.57 5.83
C SER A 29 10.76 -11.00 7.20
N GLY A 30 11.43 -9.84 7.26
CA GLY A 30 11.88 -9.24 8.53
C GLY A 30 12.92 -10.06 9.29
N PHE A 31 13.68 -10.94 8.62
CA PHE A 31 14.76 -11.68 9.28
C PHE A 31 15.90 -10.74 9.65
N SER A 32 16.56 -11.00 10.79
CA SER A 32 17.62 -10.13 11.33
C SER A 32 18.87 -9.97 10.46
N ILE A 33 19.02 -10.76 9.40
CA ILE A 33 20.08 -10.61 8.40
C ILE A 33 19.74 -9.55 7.34
N LEU A 34 18.47 -9.17 7.25
CA LEU A 34 17.96 -8.12 6.39
C LEU A 34 18.05 -6.79 7.14
N ASP A 35 18.30 -5.72 6.40
CA ASP A 35 18.49 -4.39 6.96
C ASP A 35 17.23 -3.55 6.71
N GLU A 36 17.04 -3.10 5.46
CA GLU A 36 15.95 -2.21 5.08
C GLU A 36 15.13 -2.79 3.91
N ASP A 37 13.84 -2.49 3.92
CA ASP A 37 12.93 -2.87 2.85
C ASP A 37 12.86 -1.81 1.76
N VAL A 38 13.17 -2.21 0.53
CA VAL A 38 13.05 -1.37 -0.67
C VAL A 38 11.90 -1.92 -1.52
N PRO A 39 10.96 -1.08 -2.01
CA PRO A 39 9.82 -1.50 -2.82
C PRO A 39 10.22 -1.87 -4.26
N PHE A 40 11.29 -2.65 -4.43
CA PHE A 40 11.87 -2.99 -5.74
C PHE A 40 10.87 -3.69 -6.65
N TYR A 41 10.06 -4.61 -6.10
CA TYR A 41 9.01 -5.29 -6.86
C TYR A 41 8.01 -4.28 -7.46
N GLN A 42 7.61 -3.29 -6.66
CA GLN A 42 6.67 -2.24 -7.05
C GLN A 42 7.31 -1.25 -8.02
N MET A 43 8.58 -0.89 -7.83
CA MET A 43 9.32 -0.05 -8.79
C MET A 43 9.39 -0.68 -10.19
N VAL A 44 9.44 -2.02 -10.28
CA VAL A 44 9.44 -2.74 -11.55
C VAL A 44 8.03 -2.86 -12.15
N LEU A 45 7.02 -3.14 -11.33
CA LEU A 45 5.67 -3.44 -11.84
C LEU A 45 4.78 -2.22 -12.08
N ARG A 46 4.96 -1.16 -11.30
CA ARG A 46 4.06 -0.02 -11.37
C ARG A 46 4.14 0.63 -12.74
N GLY A 47 2.97 0.97 -13.29
CA GLY A 47 2.81 1.41 -14.68
C GLY A 47 2.54 0.29 -15.69
N TYR A 48 2.68 -0.99 -15.30
CA TYR A 48 2.32 -2.14 -16.13
C TYR A 48 1.11 -2.91 -15.60
N ALA A 49 1.00 -3.07 -14.28
CA ALA A 49 -0.12 -3.72 -13.63
C ALA A 49 -0.43 -3.04 -12.29
N ASP A 50 -1.71 -3.04 -11.92
CA ASP A 50 -2.14 -2.65 -10.58
C ASP A 50 -1.86 -3.82 -9.62
N TYR A 51 -1.45 -3.50 -8.40
CA TYR A 51 -1.17 -4.49 -7.39
C TYR A 51 -1.70 -4.08 -6.03
N THR A 52 -1.96 -5.07 -5.18
CA THR A 52 -2.40 -4.89 -3.80
C THR A 52 -1.52 -5.71 -2.87
N GLY A 53 -1.36 -5.26 -1.63
CA GLY A 53 -0.89 -6.11 -0.55
C GLY A 53 -1.97 -7.09 -0.10
N GLU A 54 -1.86 -7.50 1.16
CA GLU A 54 -2.89 -8.29 1.84
C GLU A 54 -4.20 -7.49 2.03
N PRO A 55 -5.34 -8.15 2.30
CA PRO A 55 -6.58 -7.47 2.60
C PRO A 55 -6.46 -6.64 3.89
N MET A 56 -6.78 -5.35 3.83
CA MET A 56 -6.67 -4.43 4.97
C MET A 56 -7.48 -4.86 6.19
N ASN A 57 -8.63 -5.53 5.99
CA ASN A 57 -9.45 -6.04 7.09
C ASN A 57 -8.92 -7.33 7.73
N LEU A 58 -7.93 -7.97 7.11
CA LEU A 58 -7.26 -9.17 7.63
C LEU A 58 -5.81 -8.90 8.06
N ALA A 59 -5.30 -7.71 7.80
CA ALA A 59 -3.98 -7.28 8.22
C ALA A 59 -3.82 -7.37 9.75
N GLN A 60 -2.69 -7.91 10.20
CA GLN A 60 -2.38 -8.02 11.63
C GLN A 60 -2.12 -6.65 12.25
N ASP A 61 -1.34 -5.82 11.56
CA ASP A 61 -1.12 -4.41 11.89
C ASP A 61 -1.69 -3.56 10.76
N TYR A 62 -2.91 -3.05 10.99
CA TYR A 62 -3.62 -2.23 10.03
C TYR A 62 -2.87 -0.93 9.72
N GLU A 63 -2.25 -0.29 10.72
CA GLU A 63 -1.57 0.99 10.56
C GLU A 63 -0.29 0.80 9.74
N ALA A 64 0.53 -0.19 10.10
CA ALA A 64 1.72 -0.53 9.32
C ALA A 64 1.37 -0.92 7.87
N SER A 65 0.33 -1.76 7.67
CA SER A 65 -0.10 -2.19 6.33
C SER A 65 -0.60 -1.03 5.47
N LEU A 66 -1.28 -0.06 6.09
CA LEU A 66 -1.71 1.15 5.39
C LEU A 66 -0.51 2.00 4.98
N LEU A 67 0.43 2.24 5.89
CA LEU A 67 1.64 2.99 5.60
C LEU A 67 2.47 2.32 4.48
N ARG A 68 2.59 0.98 4.49
CA ARG A 68 3.24 0.21 3.41
C ARG A 68 2.50 0.29 2.10
N THR A 69 1.17 0.22 2.14
CA THR A 69 0.33 0.41 0.95
C THR A 69 0.60 1.78 0.33
N ILE A 70 0.72 2.82 1.15
CA ILE A 70 1.02 4.20 0.73
C ILE A 70 2.45 4.34 0.19
N GLU A 71 3.46 3.86 0.92
CA GLU A 71 4.88 3.92 0.54
C GLU A 71 5.11 3.27 -0.83
N THR A 72 4.50 2.11 -1.04
CA THR A 72 4.62 1.34 -2.29
C THR A 72 3.60 1.76 -3.35
N GLY A 73 2.70 2.70 -3.00
CA GLY A 73 1.41 3.01 -3.63
C GLY A 73 0.72 1.83 -4.31
N ALA A 74 0.60 0.74 -3.56
CA ALA A 74 -0.35 -0.32 -3.86
C ALA A 74 -1.79 0.20 -3.73
N SER A 75 -2.73 -0.49 -4.39
CA SER A 75 -4.15 -0.24 -4.19
C SER A 75 -4.66 -0.92 -2.92
N LEU A 76 -5.70 -0.35 -2.31
CA LEU A 76 -6.39 -0.95 -1.18
C LEU A 76 -7.18 -2.18 -1.61
N TYR A 77 -7.11 -3.24 -0.80
CA TYR A 77 -7.83 -4.49 -1.00
C TYR A 77 -8.56 -4.88 0.29
N TYR A 78 -9.78 -5.37 0.14
CA TYR A 78 -10.61 -5.89 1.24
C TYR A 78 -11.23 -7.22 0.81
N CYS A 79 -11.33 -8.15 1.75
CA CYS A 79 -11.96 -9.45 1.54
C CYS A 79 -13.22 -9.56 2.40
N GLY A 80 -14.35 -9.96 1.82
CA GLY A 80 -15.64 -9.91 2.51
C GLY A 80 -16.66 -10.96 2.06
N PHE A 81 -17.55 -11.32 2.98
CA PHE A 81 -18.78 -12.08 2.70
C PHE A 81 -19.98 -11.42 3.40
N TYR A 82 -21.18 -11.71 2.91
CA TYR A 82 -22.39 -11.02 3.38
C TYR A 82 -23.10 -11.71 4.55
N ALA A 83 -22.91 -13.02 4.72
CA ALA A 83 -23.49 -13.78 5.81
C ALA A 83 -23.00 -13.31 7.18
N ASP A 84 -23.71 -13.68 8.25
CA ASP A 84 -23.29 -13.39 9.61
C ASP A 84 -21.92 -14.04 9.91
N PRO A 85 -20.94 -13.32 10.49
CA PRO A 85 -19.62 -13.88 10.75
C PRO A 85 -19.60 -15.18 11.57
N SER A 86 -20.63 -15.43 12.39
CA SER A 86 -20.73 -16.68 13.16
C SER A 86 -20.84 -17.93 12.28
N VAL A 87 -21.24 -17.81 11.01
CA VAL A 87 -21.41 -18.97 10.11
C VAL A 87 -20.09 -19.63 9.70
N VAL A 88 -19.00 -18.86 9.72
CA VAL A 88 -17.66 -19.39 9.39
C VAL A 88 -16.93 -19.92 10.63
N LYS A 89 -17.46 -19.67 11.82
CA LYS A 89 -16.84 -20.10 13.08
C LYS A 89 -16.75 -21.62 13.16
N HIS A 90 -15.58 -22.14 13.51
CA HIS A 90 -15.31 -23.59 13.55
C HIS A 90 -15.46 -24.30 12.20
N THR A 91 -15.25 -23.59 11.10
CA THR A 91 -15.16 -24.15 9.74
C THR A 91 -13.77 -23.90 9.15
N ASP A 92 -13.47 -24.46 7.99
CA ASP A 92 -12.24 -24.16 7.25
C ASP A 92 -12.11 -22.66 6.87
N PHE A 93 -13.21 -21.89 6.96
CA PHE A 93 -13.27 -20.45 6.69
C PHE A 93 -13.17 -19.58 7.94
N ASP A 94 -12.86 -20.13 9.12
CA ASP A 94 -12.78 -19.39 10.39
C ASP A 94 -11.79 -18.21 10.34
N HIS A 95 -10.77 -18.29 9.48
CA HIS A 95 -9.81 -17.21 9.23
C HIS A 95 -10.45 -15.94 8.60
N TYR A 96 -11.66 -16.04 8.05
CA TYR A 96 -12.43 -14.91 7.55
C TYR A 96 -13.39 -14.31 8.58
N TYR A 97 -13.32 -14.66 9.87
CA TYR A 97 -14.28 -14.16 10.86
C TYR A 97 -14.39 -12.61 10.91
N ALA A 98 -13.34 -11.87 10.53
CA ALA A 98 -13.32 -10.40 10.42
C ALA A 98 -13.72 -9.87 9.02
N SER A 99 -14.31 -10.71 8.17
CA SER A 99 -14.69 -10.41 6.78
C SER A 99 -16.21 -10.26 6.60
N GLY A 100 -16.96 -10.01 7.66
CA GLY A 100 -18.35 -9.58 7.53
C GLY A 100 -18.42 -8.25 6.78
N PHE A 101 -19.02 -8.24 5.58
CA PHE A 101 -19.03 -7.06 4.71
C PHE A 101 -19.58 -5.81 5.42
N ARG A 102 -20.63 -5.99 6.23
CA ARG A 102 -21.25 -4.90 6.98
C ARG A 102 -20.35 -4.29 8.05
N ASP A 103 -19.34 -5.02 8.50
CA ASP A 103 -18.47 -4.60 9.60
C ASP A 103 -17.39 -3.63 9.11
N PHE A 104 -16.93 -3.76 7.85
CA PHE A 104 -15.84 -2.92 7.31
C PHE A 104 -16.25 -1.99 6.17
N ALA A 105 -17.40 -2.17 5.52
CA ALA A 105 -17.73 -1.47 4.27
C ALA A 105 -17.64 0.06 4.38
N ASP A 106 -18.20 0.66 5.43
CA ASP A 106 -18.17 2.12 5.61
C ASP A 106 -16.74 2.63 5.84
N GLN A 107 -15.94 1.89 6.63
CA GLN A 107 -14.53 2.21 6.86
C GLN A 107 -13.72 2.09 5.56
N ALA A 108 -13.92 1.03 4.78
CA ALA A 108 -13.24 0.83 3.50
C ALA A 108 -13.57 1.96 2.50
N VAL A 109 -14.83 2.38 2.41
CA VAL A 109 -15.23 3.50 1.56
C VAL A 109 -14.60 4.81 2.01
N SER A 110 -14.57 5.06 3.33
CA SER A 110 -13.94 6.26 3.88
C SER A 110 -12.45 6.31 3.56
N LEU A 111 -11.73 5.22 3.84
CA LEU A 111 -10.30 5.11 3.60
C LEU A 111 -9.98 5.23 2.10
N TYR A 112 -10.76 4.56 1.24
CA TYR A 112 -10.56 4.67 -0.20
C TYR A 112 -10.67 6.11 -0.68
N LYS A 113 -11.66 6.88 -0.19
CA LYS A 113 -11.81 8.29 -0.56
C LYS A 113 -10.64 9.15 -0.08
N GLU A 114 -10.15 8.90 1.12
CA GLU A 114 -8.98 9.59 1.68
C GLU A 114 -7.74 9.32 0.82
N ILE A 115 -7.39 8.04 0.63
CA ILE A 115 -6.20 7.64 -0.12
C ILE A 115 -6.30 8.03 -1.60
N ASN A 116 -7.46 7.90 -2.22
CA ASN A 116 -7.65 8.34 -3.61
C ASN A 116 -7.62 9.87 -3.74
N GLY A 117 -8.07 10.62 -2.74
CA GLY A 117 -7.93 12.07 -2.73
C GLY A 117 -6.47 12.52 -2.63
N LEU A 118 -5.63 11.72 -1.99
CA LEU A 118 -4.22 12.00 -1.73
C LEU A 118 -3.30 11.50 -2.85
N LEU A 119 -3.48 10.25 -3.28
CA LEU A 119 -2.58 9.55 -4.23
C LEU A 119 -3.24 9.25 -5.57
N GLY A 120 -4.52 9.58 -5.77
CA GLY A 120 -5.23 9.24 -7.01
C GLY A 120 -4.62 9.88 -8.27
N SER A 121 -3.92 11.00 -8.12
CA SER A 121 -3.13 11.61 -9.21
C SER A 121 -1.94 10.74 -9.63
N THR A 122 -1.40 9.93 -8.73
CA THR A 122 -0.25 9.03 -8.97
C THR A 122 -0.66 7.63 -9.46
N ALA A 123 -1.95 7.45 -9.77
CA ALA A 123 -2.48 6.17 -10.22
C ALA A 123 -1.86 5.77 -11.57
N GLY A 124 -1.23 4.60 -11.61
CA GLY A 124 -0.52 4.11 -12.80
C GLY A 124 0.83 4.78 -13.07
N GLU A 125 1.23 5.79 -12.29
CA GLU A 125 2.55 6.41 -12.44
C GLU A 125 3.66 5.50 -11.93
N ARG A 126 4.79 5.49 -12.63
CA ARG A 126 5.97 4.73 -12.19
C ARG A 126 6.59 5.36 -10.94
N ILE A 127 7.11 4.50 -10.06
CA ILE A 127 8.05 4.92 -9.02
C ILE A 127 9.42 5.08 -9.68
N ILE A 128 9.98 6.27 -9.63
CA ILE A 128 11.29 6.59 -10.24
C ILE A 128 12.42 6.66 -9.23
N ASP A 129 12.12 6.84 -7.95
CA ASP A 129 13.11 6.85 -6.87
C ASP A 129 12.50 6.36 -5.54
N HIS A 130 13.32 5.73 -4.71
CA HIS A 130 13.02 5.42 -3.32
C HIS A 130 14.26 5.71 -2.48
N SER A 131 14.07 6.48 -1.41
CA SER A 131 15.15 7.00 -0.56
C SER A 131 14.83 6.77 0.91
N ILE A 132 15.81 6.33 1.68
CA ILE A 132 15.72 6.21 3.14
C ILE A 132 16.27 7.51 3.75
N LEU A 133 15.38 8.31 4.36
CA LEU A 133 15.73 9.60 4.96
C LEU A 133 16.30 9.43 6.37
N ALA A 134 15.78 8.44 7.10
CA ALA A 134 16.25 7.95 8.38
C ALA A 134 15.74 6.50 8.55
N SER A 135 16.27 5.75 9.53
CA SER A 135 15.75 4.42 9.83
C SER A 135 14.25 4.51 10.16
N GLY A 136 13.42 3.79 9.41
CA GLY A 136 11.96 3.85 9.51
C GLY A 136 11.30 5.10 8.91
N VAL A 137 12.02 5.93 8.17
CA VAL A 137 11.45 7.10 7.45
C VAL A 137 11.87 7.07 5.98
N HIS A 138 10.93 6.75 5.11
CA HIS A 138 11.18 6.47 3.70
C HIS A 138 10.47 7.49 2.81
N MET A 139 11.03 7.74 1.63
CA MET A 139 10.47 8.62 0.62
C MET A 139 10.39 7.91 -0.72
N THR A 140 9.19 7.88 -1.31
CA THR A 140 8.94 7.36 -2.65
C THR A 140 8.64 8.52 -3.60
N THR A 141 9.28 8.54 -4.77
CA THR A 141 9.08 9.57 -5.80
C THR A 141 8.43 8.97 -7.04
N PHE A 142 7.31 9.57 -7.47
CA PHE A 142 6.60 9.22 -8.69
C PHE A 142 7.06 10.04 -9.89
N GLU A 143 6.80 9.56 -11.11
CA GLU A 143 7.27 10.22 -12.34
C GLU A 143 6.67 11.61 -12.59
N SER A 144 5.54 11.94 -11.96
CA SER A 144 4.98 13.30 -11.92
C SER A 144 5.77 14.28 -11.04
N GLY A 145 6.72 13.78 -10.25
CA GLY A 145 7.42 14.56 -9.22
C GLY A 145 6.72 14.59 -7.86
N VAL A 146 5.53 13.98 -7.73
CA VAL A 146 4.90 13.76 -6.42
C VAL A 146 5.80 12.87 -5.57
N ARG A 147 6.04 13.29 -4.33
CA ARG A 147 6.82 12.53 -3.35
C ARG A 147 5.95 12.18 -2.17
N VAL A 148 6.08 10.96 -1.68
CA VAL A 148 5.38 10.47 -0.49
C VAL A 148 6.41 10.10 0.54
N VAL A 149 6.37 10.78 1.69
CA VAL A 149 7.20 10.47 2.86
C VAL A 149 6.37 9.69 3.85
N VAL A 150 6.87 8.54 4.27
CA VAL A 150 6.22 7.66 5.25
C VAL A 150 7.13 7.50 6.46
N ASN A 151 6.59 7.74 7.65
CA ASN A 151 7.26 7.62 8.93
C ASN A 151 6.65 6.44 9.71
N TYR A 152 7.39 5.34 9.81
CA TYR A 152 7.02 4.14 10.57
C TYR A 152 7.38 4.24 12.05
N THR A 153 8.14 5.26 12.45
CA THR A 153 8.66 5.37 13.81
C THR A 153 7.60 5.89 14.79
N GLU A 154 7.89 5.75 16.09
CA GLU A 154 7.07 6.32 17.17
C GLU A 154 7.31 7.80 17.43
N GLU A 155 8.27 8.40 16.72
CA GLU A 155 8.65 9.80 16.90
C GLU A 155 8.32 10.58 15.63
N PRO A 156 7.96 11.87 15.75
CA PRO A 156 7.80 12.73 14.58
C PRO A 156 9.15 12.97 13.91
N PHE A 157 9.13 13.14 12.58
CA PHE A 157 10.29 13.44 11.77
C PHE A 157 10.10 14.78 11.05
N ASP A 158 11.09 15.67 11.15
CA ASP A 158 11.05 16.98 10.49
C ASP A 158 11.93 16.95 9.22
N LEU A 159 11.32 17.19 8.07
CA LEU A 159 11.96 17.32 6.76
C LEU A 159 11.92 18.79 6.32
N GLY A 160 12.94 19.56 6.69
CA GLY A 160 12.91 21.02 6.52
C GLY A 160 11.78 21.62 7.36
N ASP A 161 10.86 22.35 6.73
CA ASP A 161 9.69 22.94 7.38
C ASP A 161 8.47 21.98 7.45
N VAL A 162 8.58 20.78 6.87
CA VAL A 162 7.49 19.80 6.87
C VAL A 162 7.67 18.80 8.00
N ARG A 163 6.69 18.77 8.91
CA ARG A 163 6.62 17.77 9.98
C ARG A 163 5.78 16.57 9.57
N ILE A 164 6.39 15.39 9.64
CA ILE A 164 5.74 14.08 9.46
C ILE A 164 5.55 13.47 10.84
N GLU A 165 4.31 13.42 11.31
CA GLU A 165 3.98 12.83 12.61
C GLU A 165 4.38 11.35 12.68
N ARG A 166 4.52 10.84 13.91
CA ARG A 166 4.78 9.41 14.15
C ARG A 166 3.72 8.55 13.46
N ARG A 167 4.12 7.39 12.94
CA ARG A 167 3.22 6.44 12.22
C ARG A 167 2.31 7.13 11.20
N SER A 168 2.85 8.08 10.45
CA SER A 168 2.09 8.92 9.53
C SER A 168 2.82 9.10 8.21
N TYR A 169 2.20 9.86 7.30
CA TYR A 169 2.74 10.14 6.00
C TYR A 169 2.44 11.58 5.57
N ARG A 170 3.20 12.08 4.61
CA ARG A 170 2.99 13.37 3.95
C ARG A 170 3.24 13.24 2.45
N ILE A 171 2.48 13.99 1.68
CA ILE A 171 2.66 14.16 0.24
C ILE A 171 3.30 15.51 0.02
N LEU A 172 4.35 15.53 -0.78
CA LEU A 172 5.05 16.75 -1.19
C LEU A 172 4.88 16.88 -2.70
N GLU A 173 4.33 18.00 -3.13
CA GLU A 173 4.17 18.29 -4.55
C GLU A 173 5.38 19.06 -5.09
N GLU A 174 5.55 19.09 -6.41
CA GLU A 174 6.72 19.74 -7.01
C GLU A 174 6.77 21.26 -6.74
N HIS A 175 5.63 21.89 -6.43
CA HIS A 175 5.53 23.31 -6.06
C HIS A 175 6.10 23.64 -4.67
N ASP A 176 6.46 22.64 -3.85
CA ASP A 176 7.04 22.85 -2.52
C ASP A 176 8.57 23.06 -2.54
N ARG A 177 9.19 23.15 -3.72
CA ARG A 177 10.57 23.64 -3.86
C ARG A 177 10.57 25.17 -3.83
N HIS A 178 10.71 25.74 -2.64
CA HIS A 178 11.22 27.11 -2.53
C HIS A 178 12.59 27.17 -3.19
N GLU A 179 12.71 28.10 -4.13
CA GLU A 179 13.94 28.51 -4.80
C GLU A 179 14.98 28.93 -3.75
N ASP A 180 16.15 28.28 -3.77
CA ASP A 180 17.40 28.82 -3.22
C ASP A 180 18.15 29.59 -4.32
#